data_AF-A0A7Z9Y4T6-F1
#
_entry.id   AF-A0A7Z9Y4T6-F1
#
_cell.length_a   1.000
_cell.length_b   1.000
_cell.length_c   1.000
_cell.angle_alpha   90.00
_cell.angle_beta   90.00
_cell.angle_gamma   90.00
#
_symmetry.space_group_name_H-M   'P 1'
#
loop_
_entity.id
_entity.type
_entity.pdbx_description
1 polymer ?
#
loop_
_entity_poly.entity_id
_entity_poly.type
_entity_poly.pdbx_seq_one_letter_code
_entity_poly.pdbx_strand_id
1 'polypeptide(L)' 'MSSFQETHELSRWQKFWQSQKNQRRVTIAFKLVLAFFVLGFSLYPVLYTVSSAFSSTQGVSRQLVPDDPTLNNFRRILF' A
#
# COMPACT_ATOMS: atom_id res chain seq x y z
N MET A 1 -32.82 34.59 -42.42
CA MET A 1 -32.92 33.29 -41.71
C MET A 1 -31.52 32.73 -41.57
N SER A 2 -30.75 33.29 -40.63
CA SER A 2 -29.33 32.99 -40.43
C SER A 2 -29.19 32.02 -39.25
N SER A 3 -28.63 30.86 -39.59
CA SER A 3 -28.27 29.72 -38.77
C SER A 3 -27.83 30.04 -37.34
N PHE A 4 -28.50 29.40 -36.37
CA PHE A 4 -28.09 29.24 -34.98
C PHE A 4 -26.63 28.74 -34.91
N GLN A 5 -25.69 29.63 -34.61
CA GLN A 5 -24.36 29.26 -34.17
C GLN A 5 -24.43 28.81 -32.71
N GLU A 6 -24.81 27.56 -32.47
CA GLU A 6 -24.45 26.87 -31.22
C GLU A 6 -22.96 26.55 -31.28
N THR A 7 -22.13 27.55 -30.98
CA THR A 7 -20.76 27.28 -30.55
C THR A 7 -20.88 26.53 -29.23
N HIS A 8 -20.62 25.22 -29.27
CA HIS A 8 -20.43 24.38 -28.09
C HIS A 8 -19.24 24.93 -27.28
N GLU A 9 -19.48 26.00 -26.53
CA GLU A 9 -18.66 26.49 -25.44
C GLU A 9 -18.60 25.36 -24.40
N LEU A 10 -17.66 24.44 -24.59
CA LEU A 10 -17.35 23.39 -23.64
C LEU A 10 -17.26 24.04 -22.26
N SER A 11 -18.20 23.65 -21.40
CA SER A 11 -18.49 24.27 -20.12
C SER A 11 -17.19 24.53 -19.36
N ARG A 12 -17.02 25.74 -18.82
CA ARG A 12 -15.89 26.10 -17.95
C ARG A 12 -15.65 25.07 -16.83
N TRP A 13 -16.68 24.34 -16.44
CA TRP A 13 -16.62 23.22 -15.50
C TRP A 13 -15.88 21.98 -16.03
N GLN A 14 -15.95 21.67 -17.32
CA GLN A 14 -15.15 20.62 -17.96
C GLN A 14 -13.67 21.02 -18.03
N LYS A 15 -13.36 22.29 -18.37
CA LYS A 15 -11.97 22.79 -18.37
C LYS A 15 -11.35 22.81 -16.97
N PHE A 16 -12.14 23.04 -15.91
CA PHE A 16 -11.66 23.00 -14.53
C PHE A 16 -11.26 21.59 -14.08
N TRP A 17 -12.04 20.56 -14.46
CA TRP A 17 -11.68 19.15 -14.24
C TRP A 17 -10.51 18.68 -15.11
N GLN A 18 -10.26 19.37 -16.23
CA GLN A 18 -9.18 19.10 -17.18
C GLN A 18 -7.89 19.86 -16.86
N SER A 19 -7.72 20.31 -15.61
CA SER A 19 -6.42 20.79 -15.13
C SER A 19 -5.47 19.58 -15.02
N GLN A 20 -4.73 19.30 -16.11
CA GLN A 20 -3.79 18.18 -16.20
C GLN A 20 -2.81 18.11 -15.01
N LYS A 21 -2.49 19.26 -14.41
CA LYS A 21 -1.60 19.35 -13.25
C LYS A 21 -2.20 18.70 -12.00
N ASN A 22 -3.51 18.85 -11.77
CA ASN A 22 -4.15 18.28 -10.59
C ASN A 22 -4.43 16.77 -10.77
N GLN A 23 -4.82 16.36 -11.97
CA GLN A 23 -4.98 14.94 -12.31
C GLN A 23 -3.66 14.17 -12.12
N ARG A 24 -2.53 14.71 -12.59
CA ARG A 24 -1.21 14.09 -12.40
C ARG A 24 -0.84 13.93 -10.92
N ARG A 25 -1.10 14.95 -10.09
CA ARG A 25 -0.82 14.88 -8.64
C ARG A 25 -1.66 13.81 -7.95
N VAL A 26 -2.95 13.72 -8.28
CA VAL A 26 -3.85 12.68 -7.74
C VAL A 26 -3.39 11.29 -8.17
N THR A 27 -3.03 11.10 -9.43
CA THR A 27 -2.51 9.81 -9.92
C THR A 27 -1.21 9.41 -9.21
N ILE A 28 -0.28 10.36 -9.00
CA ILE A 28 0.97 10.09 -8.29
C ILE A 28 0.68 9.74 -6.82
N ALA A 29 -0.18 10.49 -6.15
CA ALA A 29 -0.56 10.20 -4.76
C ALA A 29 -1.17 8.80 -4.62
N PHE A 30 -2.09 8.43 -5.53
CA PHE A 30 -2.68 7.09 -5.53
C PHE A 30 -1.64 6.01 -5.79
N LYS A 31 -0.73 6.21 -6.74
CA LYS A 31 0.38 5.28 -7.00
C LYS A 31 1.28 5.10 -5.78
N LEU A 32 1.57 6.17 -5.05
CA LEU A 32 2.37 6.09 -3.83
C LEU A 32 1.65 5.33 -2.72
N VAL A 33 0.36 5.61 -2.48
CA VAL A 33 -0.44 4.88 -1.49
C VAL A 33 -0.48 3.38 -1.83
N LEU A 34 -0.72 3.05 -3.10
CA LEU A 34 -0.70 1.67 -3.56
C LEU A 34 0.68 1.03 -3.40
N ALA A 35 1.75 1.74 -3.71
CA ALA A 35 3.12 1.25 -3.53
C ALA A 35 3.42 0.96 -2.06
N PHE A 36 3.03 1.84 -1.13
CA PHE A 36 3.17 1.61 0.31
C PHE A 36 2.38 0.39 0.77
N PHE A 37 1.15 0.21 0.28
CA PHE A 37 0.33 -0.94 0.60
C PHE A 37 0.95 -2.25 0.11
N VAL A 38 1.41 -2.27 -1.15
CA VAL A 38 2.07 -3.45 -1.74
C VAL A 38 3.37 -3.77 -1.01
N LEU A 39 4.19 -2.77 -0.68
CA LEU A 39 5.41 -2.96 0.09
C LEU A 39 5.12 -3.53 1.49
N GLY A 40 4.15 -2.97 2.20
CA GLY A 40 3.75 -3.47 3.52
C GLY A 40 3.25 -4.92 3.45
N PHE A 41 2.39 -5.23 2.48
CA PHE A 41 1.86 -6.58 2.29
C PHE A 41 2.96 -7.58 1.87
N SER A 42 3.86 -7.17 0.98
CA SER A 42 4.99 -8.00 0.54
C SER A 42 6.01 -8.24 1.65
N LEU A 43 6.19 -7.29 2.57
CA LEU A 43 7.16 -7.40 3.66
C LEU A 43 6.61 -8.20 4.86
N TYR A 44 5.28 -8.20 5.03
CA TYR A 44 4.58 -8.93 6.09
C TYR A 44 5.04 -10.39 6.27
N PRO A 45 5.09 -11.26 5.25
CA PRO A 45 5.49 -12.67 5.43
C PRO A 45 6.92 -12.82 5.94
N VAL A 46 7.83 -11.94 5.53
CA VAL A 46 9.22 -11.95 6.00
C VAL A 46 9.27 -11.60 7.49
N LEU A 47 8.61 -10.50 7.88
CA LEU A 47 8.54 -10.08 9.28
C LEU A 47 7.88 -11.14 10.16
N TYR A 48 6.82 -11.76 9.66
CA TYR A 48 6.10 -12.83 10.34
C TYR A 48 6.98 -14.08 10.54
N THR A 49 7.76 -14.45 9.54
CA THR A 49 8.69 -15.58 9.63
C THR A 49 9.78 -15.32 10.66
N VAL A 50 10.37 -14.12 10.62
CA VAL A 50 11.38 -13.69 11.59
C VAL A 50 10.81 -13.71 13.01
N SER A 51 9.63 -13.12 13.20
CA SER A 51 8.92 -13.13 14.48
C SER A 51 8.67 -14.53 15.01
N SER A 52 8.20 -15.44 14.15
CA SER A 52 7.95 -16.83 14.51
C SER A 52 9.21 -17.56 14.96
N ALA A 53 10.36 -17.26 14.36
CA ALA A 53 11.65 -17.83 14.77
C ALA A 53 12.03 -17.46 16.22
N PHE A 54 11.64 -16.25 16.67
CA PHE A 54 11.86 -15.77 18.03
C PHE A 54 10.72 -16.10 19.01
N SER A 55 9.66 -16.79 18.58
CA SER A 55 8.56 -17.17 19.47
C SER A 55 8.87 -18.43 20.28
N SER A 56 8.40 -18.51 21.52
CA SER A 56 8.63 -19.65 22.42
C SER A 56 7.84 -20.91 22.06
N THR A 57 6.86 -20.78 21.17
CA THR A 57 5.98 -21.86 20.73
C THR A 57 6.59 -22.55 19.51
N GLN A 58 6.60 -23.88 19.48
CA GLN A 58 7.08 -24.68 18.33
C GLN A 58 6.10 -24.67 17.12
N GLY A 59 5.41 -23.55 16.87
CA GLY A 59 4.34 -23.46 15.86
C GLY A 59 4.12 -22.04 15.32
N VAL A 60 3.06 -21.88 14.54
CA VAL A 60 2.62 -20.62 13.90
C VAL A 60 2.44 -19.55 14.99
N SER A 61 3.27 -18.50 14.97
CA SER A 61 3.15 -17.40 15.93
C SER A 61 1.79 -16.72 15.77
N ARG A 62 1.02 -16.58 16.84
CA ARG A 62 -0.30 -15.92 16.77
C ARG A 62 -0.19 -14.41 16.53
N GLN A 63 0.98 -13.83 16.79
CA GLN A 63 1.20 -12.39 16.75
C GLN A 63 2.48 -12.03 16.01
N LEU A 64 2.51 -10.84 15.40
CA LEU A 64 3.68 -10.35 14.65
C LEU A 64 4.84 -9.95 15.58
N VAL A 65 4.54 -9.55 16.82
CA VAL A 65 5.51 -9.42 17.90
C VAL A 65 5.11 -10.43 18.96
N PRO A 66 5.98 -11.41 19.30
CA PRO A 66 5.62 -12.43 20.27
C PRO A 66 5.59 -11.82 21.67
N ASP A 67 4.62 -12.25 22.50
CA ASP A 67 4.51 -11.80 23.90
C ASP A 67 5.73 -12.22 24.73
N ASP A 68 6.28 -13.41 24.44
CA ASP A 68 7.47 -13.98 25.09
C ASP A 68 8.58 -14.26 24.05
N PRO A 69 9.42 -13.26 23.72
CA PRO A 69 10.53 -13.45 22.79
C PRO A 69 11.61 -14.36 23.40
N THR A 70 11.99 -15.40 22.67
CA THR A 70 13.03 -16.36 23.07
C THR A 70 13.99 -16.72 21.94
N LEU A 71 15.17 -17.20 22.31
CA LEU A 71 16.19 -17.73 21.39
C LEU A 71 16.26 -19.25 21.41
N ASN A 72 15.31 -19.92 22.08
CA ASN A 72 15.37 -21.36 22.30
C ASN A 72 15.35 -22.17 21.00
N ASN A 73 14.61 -21.71 19.98
CA ASN A 73 14.61 -22.34 18.65
C ASN A 73 16.01 -22.29 18.00
N PHE A 74 16.71 -21.16 18.10
CA PHE A 74 18.08 -21.04 17.59
C PHE A 74 19.05 -21.93 18.38
N ARG A 75 18.92 -21.99 19.70
CA ARG A 75 19.73 -22.89 20.53
C ARG A 75 19.55 -24.36 20.13
N ARG A 76 18.31 -24.79 19.86
CA ARG A 76 18.00 -26.17 19.44
C ARG A 76 18.53 -26.54 18.05
N ILE A 77 18.67 -25.57 17.15
CA ILE A 77 19.16 -25.82 15.79
C ILE A 77 20.70 -25.83 15.76
N LEU A 78 21.33 -24.98 16.59
CA LEU A 78 22.79 -24.77 16.57
C LEU A 78 23.56 -25.68 17.53
N PHE A 79 22.89 -26.32 18.50
CA PHE A 79 23.48 -27.21 19.50
C PHE A 79 22.66 -28.49 19.62
#